data_AF-A0A377XSS1-F1
#
_entry.id   AF-A0A377XSS1-F1
#
_cell.length_a   1.000
_cell.length_b   1.000
_cell.length_c   1.000
_cell.angle_alpha   90.00
_cell.angle_beta   90.00
_cell.angle_gamma   90.00
#
_symmetry.space_group_name_H-M   'P 1'
#
loop_
_entity.id
_entity.type
_entity.pdbx_description
1 polymer ?
#
loop_
_entity_poly.entity_id
_entity_poly.type
_entity_poly.pdbx_seq_one_letter_code
_entity_poly.pdbx_strand_id
1 'polypeptide(L)'
;MSIPAITGGPDYGKLFAVFDLVIRWLYGSWIASAAVFRDLITLVSELQERGIHFRSLTDSIDTSTPAGRFFFHVMSALAEMERELIVERTRAGLAAAREQGRVGGRRRVMTEEVVARCRRMLDTGATRQQVADVIGVNVKTLYKHLPSKGTI
;
A
#
# COMPACT_ATOMS: atom_id res chain seq x y z
N MET A 1 -28.86 24.94 46.39
CA MET A 1 -27.39 24.79 46.51
C MET A 1 -26.92 24.08 45.24
N SER A 2 -26.43 24.83 44.26
CA SER A 2 -26.11 24.33 42.92
C SER A 2 -24.64 23.95 42.86
N ILE A 3 -24.34 22.72 42.42
CA ILE A 3 -22.97 22.26 42.18
C ILE A 3 -22.50 22.86 40.84
N PRO A 4 -21.34 23.53 40.77
CA PRO A 4 -20.83 24.05 39.51
C PRO A 4 -20.19 22.92 38.68
N ALA A 5 -20.52 22.87 37.39
CA ALA A 5 -19.87 21.99 36.43
C ALA A 5 -18.46 22.51 36.11
N ILE A 6 -17.44 21.70 36.40
CA ILE A 6 -16.06 21.90 35.98
C ILE A 6 -15.91 21.50 34.50
N THR A 7 -16.21 22.43 33.59
CA THR A 7 -15.92 22.27 32.16
C THR A 7 -14.55 22.85 31.84
N GLY A 8 -13.52 22.01 31.86
CA GLY A 8 -12.15 22.39 31.50
C GLY A 8 -11.19 21.20 31.56
N GLY A 9 -11.57 20.06 30.98
CA GLY A 9 -10.66 18.92 30.82
C GLY A 9 -9.68 19.14 29.65
N PRO A 10 -8.47 18.55 29.68
CA PRO A 10 -7.54 18.62 28.56
C PRO A 10 -8.20 18.14 27.27
N ASP A 11 -7.96 18.85 26.17
CA ASP A 11 -8.43 18.44 24.84
C ASP A 11 -7.63 17.20 24.37
N TYR A 12 -8.11 16.03 24.80
CA TYR A 12 -7.52 14.73 24.48
C TYR A 12 -7.50 14.46 22.97
N GLY A 13 -8.30 15.16 22.16
CA GLY A 13 -8.32 15.01 20.70
C GLY A 13 -6.98 15.40 20.05
N LYS A 14 -6.31 16.44 20.58
CA LYS A 14 -4.98 16.86 20.11
C LYS A 14 -3.89 15.88 20.53
N LEU A 15 -3.99 15.30 21.72
CA LEU A 15 -3.08 14.25 22.19
C LEU A 15 -3.19 12.99 21.35
N PHE A 16 -4.40 12.58 20.96
CA PHE A 16 -4.61 11.44 20.06
C PHE A 16 -4.03 11.67 18.67
N ALA A 17 -4.16 12.89 18.12
CA ALA A 17 -3.60 13.21 16.80
C ALA A 17 -2.06 13.22 16.80
N VAL A 18 -1.44 13.78 17.85
CA VAL A 18 0.02 13.76 18.02
C VAL A 18 0.52 12.34 18.24
N PHE A 19 -0.19 11.54 19.04
CA PHE A 19 0.15 10.14 19.26
C PHE A 19 0.07 9.30 17.97
N ASP A 20 -0.98 9.47 17.16
CA ASP A 20 -1.12 8.78 15.86
C ASP A 20 -0.03 9.20 14.86
N LEU A 21 0.39 10.47 14.89
CA LEU A 21 1.47 10.99 14.05
C LEU A 21 2.84 10.46 14.48
N VAL A 22 3.10 10.40 15.79
CA VAL A 22 4.33 9.82 16.37
C VAL A 22 4.39 8.31 16.13
N ILE A 23 3.28 7.59 16.29
CA ILE A 23 3.18 6.17 15.95
C ILE A 23 3.41 5.97 14.45
N ARG A 24 2.78 6.75 13.55
CA ARG A 24 3.06 6.67 12.11
C ARG A 24 4.51 6.98 11.77
N TRP A 25 5.15 7.92 12.46
CA TRP A 25 6.55 8.29 12.23
C TRP A 25 7.52 7.21 12.73
N LEU A 26 7.29 6.69 13.94
CA LEU A 26 8.04 5.55 14.50
C LEU A 26 7.89 4.29 13.64
N TYR A 27 6.67 3.95 13.23
CA TYR A 27 6.41 2.79 12.37
C TYR A 27 6.86 3.01 10.92
N GLY A 28 6.78 4.22 10.36
CA GLY A 28 7.22 4.52 9.00
C GLY A 28 8.72 4.31 8.79
N SER A 29 9.53 4.68 9.80
CA SER A 29 10.97 4.41 9.83
C SER A 29 11.28 2.90 9.99
N TRP A 30 10.53 2.22 10.85
CA TRP A 30 10.64 0.77 11.06
C TRP A 30 10.22 -0.05 9.83
N ILE A 31 9.22 0.39 9.05
CA ILE A 31 8.75 -0.32 7.85
C ILE A 31 9.82 -0.35 6.76
N ALA A 32 10.55 0.75 6.56
CA ALA A 32 11.68 0.80 5.62
C ALA A 32 12.84 -0.08 6.11
N SER A 33 13.16 -0.01 7.41
CA SER A 33 14.20 -0.84 8.02
C SER A 33 13.86 -2.34 7.93
N ALA A 34 12.62 -2.74 8.20
CA ALA A 34 12.19 -4.13 8.14
C ALA A 34 12.24 -4.71 6.72
N ALA A 35 12.01 -3.91 5.68
CA ALA A 35 12.16 -4.35 4.30
C ALA A 35 13.63 -4.62 3.95
N VAL A 36 14.51 -3.67 4.27
CA VAL A 36 15.95 -3.80 4.06
C VAL A 36 16.54 -4.93 4.92
N PHE A 37 16.03 -5.11 6.14
CA PHE A 37 16.45 -6.15 7.06
C PHE A 37 16.09 -7.56 6.57
N ARG A 38 14.91 -7.72 5.96
CA ARG A 38 14.55 -8.98 5.27
C ARG A 38 15.50 -9.27 4.11
N ASP A 39 15.73 -8.29 3.24
CA ASP A 39 16.62 -8.46 2.10
C ASP A 39 18.04 -8.82 2.55
N LEU A 40 18.50 -8.21 3.66
CA LEU A 40 19.76 -8.55 4.30
C LEU A 40 19.77 -9.99 4.85
N ILE A 41 18.70 -10.42 5.52
CA ILE A 41 18.58 -11.79 6.04
C ILE A 41 18.55 -12.82 4.90
N THR A 42 17.79 -12.57 3.83
CA THR A 42 17.75 -13.47 2.67
C THR A 42 19.14 -13.58 2.04
N LEU A 43 19.81 -12.44 1.84
CA LEU A 43 21.15 -12.40 1.28
C LEU A 43 22.18 -13.13 2.16
N VAL A 44 22.12 -12.96 3.48
CA VAL A 44 23.02 -13.67 4.40
C VAL A 44 22.70 -15.17 4.46
N SER A 45 21.45 -15.58 4.32
CA SER A 45 21.06 -17.00 4.22
C SER A 45 21.65 -17.65 2.96
N GLU A 46 21.51 -16.98 1.80
CA GLU A 46 22.08 -17.43 0.52
C GLU A 46 23.62 -17.53 0.57
N LEU A 47 24.27 -16.57 1.24
CA LEU A 47 25.72 -16.61 1.47
C LEU A 47 26.11 -17.82 2.35
N GLN A 48 25.31 -18.13 3.37
CA GLN A 48 25.57 -19.27 4.26
C GLN A 48 25.38 -20.62 3.56
N GLU A 49 24.43 -20.76 2.62
CA GLU A 49 24.29 -21.94 1.75
C GLU A 49 25.52 -22.15 0.87
N ARG A 50 26.18 -21.07 0.48
CA ARG A 50 27.44 -21.09 -0.29
C ARG A 50 28.69 -21.27 0.58
N GLY A 51 28.52 -21.48 1.89
CA GLY A 51 29.62 -21.62 2.84
C GLY A 51 30.36 -20.32 3.14
N ILE A 52 29.78 -19.16 2.82
CA ILE A 52 30.36 -17.84 3.05
C ILE A 52 29.86 -17.32 4.40
N HIS A 53 30.79 -17.00 5.30
CA HIS A 53 30.48 -16.49 6.63
C HIS A 53 30.30 -14.97 6.61
N PHE A 54 29.22 -14.50 7.23
CA PHE A 54 28.92 -13.09 7.40
C PHE A 54 29.41 -12.64 8.77
N ARG A 55 30.27 -11.63 8.78
CA ARG A 55 30.78 -10.99 9.99
C ARG A 55 30.49 -9.50 9.93
N SER A 56 29.66 -9.02 10.85
CA SER A 56 29.47 -7.58 11.01
C SER A 56 30.71 -6.97 11.70
N LEU A 57 31.24 -5.89 11.13
CA LEU A 57 32.41 -5.17 11.66
C LEU A 57 32.08 -4.38 12.94
N THR A 58 30.81 -4.01 13.13
CA THR A 58 30.34 -3.17 14.25
C THR A 58 29.48 -3.93 15.26
N ASP A 59 28.65 -4.89 14.83
CA ASP A 59 27.67 -5.54 15.72
C ASP A 59 28.14 -6.86 16.33
N SER A 60 29.39 -7.28 16.11
CA SER A 60 29.94 -8.55 16.63
C SER A 60 29.12 -9.80 16.28
N ILE A 61 28.26 -9.73 15.25
CA ILE A 61 27.50 -10.87 14.75
C ILE A 61 28.42 -11.65 13.80
N ASP A 62 28.74 -12.89 14.17
CA ASP A 62 29.58 -13.80 13.41
C ASP A 62 28.84 -15.13 13.15
N THR A 63 28.43 -15.36 11.89
CA THR A 63 27.72 -16.59 11.48
C THR A 63 28.64 -17.80 11.32
N SER A 64 29.96 -17.67 11.56
CA SER A 64 30.87 -18.81 11.67
C SER A 64 30.66 -19.63 12.96
N THR A 65 30.10 -19.00 14.00
CA THR A 65 29.85 -19.67 15.29
C THR A 65 28.46 -20.33 15.33
N PRO A 66 28.29 -21.46 16.05
CA PRO A 66 26.96 -22.06 16.26
C PRO A 66 25.96 -21.10 16.91
N ALA A 67 26.42 -20.25 17.83
CA ALA A 67 25.60 -19.23 18.49
C ALA A 67 25.12 -18.14 17.51
N GLY A 68 26.01 -17.65 16.64
CA GLY A 68 25.66 -16.68 15.62
C GLY A 68 24.69 -17.22 14.57
N ARG A 69 24.83 -18.49 14.17
CA ARG A 69 23.85 -19.16 13.30
C ARG A 69 22.48 -19.31 13.97
N PHE A 70 22.46 -19.70 15.25
CA PHE A 70 21.21 -19.82 16.00
C PHE A 70 20.49 -18.47 16.12
N PHE A 71 21.21 -17.42 16.54
CA PHE A 71 20.67 -16.07 16.63
C PHE A 71 20.12 -15.60 15.28
N PHE A 72 20.86 -15.88 14.20
CA PHE A 72 20.43 -15.54 12.85
C PHE A 72 19.12 -16.25 12.46
N HIS A 73 18.97 -17.56 12.72
CA HIS A 73 17.72 -18.28 12.45
C HIS A 73 16.53 -17.71 13.25
N VAL A 74 16.74 -17.32 14.51
CA VAL A 74 15.70 -16.67 15.33
C VAL A 74 15.30 -15.33 14.71
N MET A 75 16.27 -14.52 14.29
CA MET A 75 15.99 -13.24 13.63
C MET A 75 15.28 -13.42 12.29
N SER A 76 15.60 -14.48 11.52
CA SER A 76 14.88 -14.83 10.29
C SER A 76 13.41 -15.16 10.56
N ALA A 77 13.14 -15.99 11.57
CA ALA A 77 11.78 -16.36 11.95
C ALA A 77 10.97 -15.14 12.43
N LEU A 78 11.61 -14.24 13.19
CA LEU A 78 10.97 -12.98 13.61
C LEU A 78 10.66 -12.06 12.43
N ALA A 79 11.58 -11.91 11.47
CA ALA A 79 11.37 -11.09 10.28
C ALA A 79 10.23 -11.63 9.39
N GLU A 80 10.07 -12.96 9.34
CA GLU A 80 8.97 -13.61 8.63
C GLU A 80 7.62 -13.37 9.33
N MET A 81 7.58 -13.52 10.66
CA MET A 81 6.38 -13.22 11.47
C MET A 81 5.94 -11.76 11.33
N GLU A 82 6.87 -10.79 11.41
CA GLU A 82 6.53 -9.37 11.23
C GLU A 82 5.92 -9.09 9.86
N ARG A 83 6.41 -9.75 8.81
CA ARG A 83 5.85 -9.64 7.46
C ARG A 83 4.41 -10.15 7.43
N GLU A 84 4.14 -11.29 8.04
CA GLU A 84 2.79 -11.84 8.10
C GLU A 84 1.83 -10.89 8.83
N LEU A 85 2.26 -10.31 9.94
CA LEU A 85 1.47 -9.32 10.69
C LEU A 85 1.20 -8.05 9.87
N ILE A 86 2.18 -7.56 9.10
CA ILE A 86 1.98 -6.41 8.20
C ILE A 86 0.94 -6.73 7.12
N VAL A 87 1.01 -7.93 6.53
CA VAL A 87 0.06 -8.38 5.51
C VAL A 87 -1.33 -8.51 6.10
N GLU A 88 -1.46 -9.11 7.28
CA GLU A 88 -2.71 -9.26 8.00
C GLU A 88 -3.35 -7.89 8.29
N ARG A 89 -2.57 -6.96 8.86
CA ARG A 89 -3.04 -5.59 9.16
C ARG A 89 -3.49 -4.85 7.90
N THR A 90 -2.75 -5.00 6.80
CA THR A 90 -3.12 -4.38 5.52
C THR A 90 -4.43 -4.95 4.99
N ARG A 91 -4.61 -6.28 5.07
CA ARG A 91 -5.86 -6.94 4.67
C ARG A 91 -7.04 -6.51 5.53
N ALA A 92 -6.86 -6.44 6.84
CA ALA A 92 -7.88 -5.95 7.77
C ALA A 92 -8.27 -4.49 7.46
N GLY A 93 -7.30 -3.61 7.19
CA GLY A 93 -7.55 -2.23 6.78
C GLY A 93 -8.31 -2.13 5.45
N LEU A 94 -7.96 -2.96 4.46
CA LEU A 94 -8.69 -3.03 3.18
C LEU A 94 -10.11 -3.57 3.35
N ALA A 95 -10.34 -4.53 4.25
CA ALA A 95 -11.66 -5.06 4.55
C ALA A 95 -12.55 -3.99 5.20
N ALA A 96 -12.06 -3.29 6.23
CA ALA A 96 -12.77 -2.20 6.87
C ALA A 96 -13.09 -1.05 5.88
N ALA A 97 -12.15 -0.70 5.01
CA ALA A 97 -12.38 0.29 3.96
C ALA A 97 -13.49 -0.14 2.97
N ARG A 98 -13.54 -1.43 2.61
CA ARG A 98 -14.59 -1.97 1.74
C ARG A 98 -15.97 -1.96 2.41
N GLU A 99 -16.03 -2.27 3.69
CA GLU A 99 -17.27 -2.19 4.49
C GLU A 99 -17.81 -0.76 4.53
N GLN A 100 -16.91 0.24 4.62
CA GLN A 100 -17.25 1.66 4.48
C GLN A 100 -17.59 2.09 3.04
N GLY A 101 -17.74 1.15 2.10
CA GLY A 101 -18.12 1.40 0.72
C GLY A 101 -16.98 1.79 -0.23
N ARG A 102 -15.71 1.74 0.21
CA ARG A 102 -14.57 2.02 -0.69
C ARG A 102 -14.32 0.79 -1.58
N VAL A 103 -14.61 0.94 -2.87
CA VAL A 103 -14.40 -0.11 -3.89
C VAL A 103 -12.91 -0.38 -4.17
N GLY A 104 -12.03 0.61 -3.94
CA GLY A 104 -10.60 0.51 -4.23
C GLY A 104 -10.25 0.49 -5.72
N GLY A 105 -8.97 0.29 -6.05
CA GLY A 105 -8.49 0.16 -7.43
C GLY A 105 -8.28 1.48 -8.20
N ARG A 106 -7.87 1.38 -9.47
CA ARG A 106 -7.65 2.53 -10.36
C ARG A 106 -8.98 3.21 -10.68
N ARG A 107 -9.06 4.53 -10.49
CA ARG A 107 -10.25 5.32 -10.81
C ARG A 107 -10.65 5.13 -12.27
N ARG A 108 -11.93 4.84 -12.52
CA ARG A 108 -12.47 4.69 -13.87
C ARG A 108 -12.50 6.05 -14.57
N VAL A 109 -11.90 6.13 -15.75
CA VAL A 109 -11.91 7.34 -16.60
C VAL A 109 -13.23 7.44 -17.37
N MET A 110 -13.77 6.31 -17.85
CA MET A 110 -15.06 6.24 -18.55
C MET A 110 -16.23 6.20 -17.56
N THR A 111 -16.61 7.38 -17.04
CA THR A 111 -17.86 7.56 -16.28
C THR A 111 -19.05 7.70 -17.24
N GLU A 112 -20.28 7.56 -16.73
CA GLU A 112 -21.49 7.73 -17.55
C GLU A 112 -21.55 9.11 -18.23
N GLU A 113 -21.13 10.16 -17.52
CA GLU A 113 -21.04 11.51 -18.05
C GLU A 113 -20.03 11.61 -19.20
N VAL A 114 -18.86 11.00 -19.05
CA VAL A 114 -17.84 10.93 -20.10
C VAL A 114 -18.36 10.15 -21.29
N VAL A 115 -19.05 9.04 -21.08
CA VAL A 115 -19.67 8.25 -22.17
C VAL A 115 -20.75 9.07 -22.89
N ALA A 116 -21.59 9.82 -22.15
CA ALA A 116 -22.60 10.70 -22.74
C ALA A 116 -21.95 11.83 -23.55
N ARG A 117 -20.85 12.41 -23.06
CA ARG A 117 -20.05 13.40 -23.81
C ARG A 117 -19.49 12.80 -25.10
N CYS A 118 -18.90 11.60 -25.02
CA CYS A 118 -18.39 10.87 -26.19
C CYS A 118 -19.50 10.61 -27.23
N ARG A 119 -20.72 10.22 -26.80
CA ARG A 119 -21.86 10.04 -27.71
C ARG A 119 -22.21 11.33 -28.45
N ARG A 120 -22.36 12.45 -27.74
CA ARG A 120 -22.64 13.75 -28.36
C ARG A 120 -21.58 14.17 -29.38
N MET A 121 -20.31 13.88 -29.10
CA MET A 121 -19.22 14.17 -30.05
C MET A 121 -19.30 13.28 -31.30
N LEU A 122 -19.68 12.01 -31.16
CA LEU A 122 -19.89 11.13 -32.32
C LEU A 122 -21.12 11.53 -33.13
N ASP A 123 -22.21 11.93 -32.48
CA ASP A 123 -23.45 12.35 -33.14
C ASP A 123 -23.27 13.68 -33.91
N THR A 124 -22.33 14.53 -33.48
CA THR A 124 -21.93 15.76 -34.19
C THR A 124 -20.94 15.49 -35.34
N GLY A 125 -20.62 14.23 -35.62
CA GLY A 125 -19.78 13.81 -36.75
C GLY A 125 -18.29 13.71 -36.44
N ALA A 126 -17.85 13.85 -35.18
CA ALA A 126 -16.44 13.66 -34.84
C ALA A 126 -16.03 12.19 -35.05
N THR A 127 -14.79 11.99 -35.49
CA THR A 127 -14.25 10.63 -35.64
C THR A 127 -13.92 10.03 -34.27
N ARG A 128 -14.00 8.70 -34.16
CA ARG A 128 -13.65 7.98 -32.92
C ARG A 128 -12.22 8.25 -32.45
N GLN A 129 -11.30 8.50 -33.38
CA GLN A 129 -9.91 8.86 -33.06
C GLN A 129 -9.86 10.21 -32.34
N GLN A 130 -10.52 11.23 -32.89
CA GLN A 130 -10.57 12.57 -32.29
C GLN A 130 -11.22 12.55 -30.91
N VAL A 131 -12.27 11.76 -30.72
CA VAL A 131 -12.90 11.59 -29.40
C VAL A 131 -11.96 10.91 -28.41
N ALA A 132 -11.16 9.94 -28.86
CA ALA A 132 -10.19 9.23 -28.02
C ALA A 132 -9.11 10.17 -27.50
N ASP A 133 -8.58 11.00 -28.39
CA ASP A 133 -7.51 11.95 -28.10
C ASP A 133 -7.99 13.04 -27.12
N VAL A 134 -9.21 13.56 -27.32
CA VAL A 134 -9.80 14.59 -26.43
C VAL A 134 -10.06 14.08 -25.02
N ILE A 135 -10.43 12.80 -24.87
CA ILE A 135 -10.73 12.18 -23.58
C ILE A 135 -9.49 11.54 -22.94
N GLY A 136 -8.40 11.38 -23.71
CA GLY A 136 -7.14 10.78 -23.23
C GLY A 136 -7.24 9.27 -23.02
N VAL A 137 -8.03 8.58 -23.85
CA VAL A 137 -8.19 7.12 -23.78
C VAL A 137 -7.79 6.45 -25.09
N ASN A 138 -7.49 5.15 -25.04
CA ASN A 138 -7.29 4.37 -26.26
C ASN A 138 -8.63 4.20 -27.02
N VAL A 139 -8.59 4.23 -28.35
CA VAL A 139 -9.75 4.00 -29.23
C VAL A 139 -10.45 2.66 -28.92
N LYS A 140 -9.70 1.62 -28.54
CA LYS A 140 -10.25 0.33 -28.10
C LYS A 140 -11.16 0.47 -26.87
N THR A 141 -10.86 1.40 -25.97
CA THR A 141 -11.70 1.72 -24.82
C THR A 141 -13.01 2.37 -25.27
N LEU A 142 -12.99 3.23 -26.29
CA LEU A 142 -14.22 3.77 -26.88
C LEU A 142 -15.10 2.67 -27.48
N TYR A 143 -14.54 1.74 -28.27
CA TYR A 143 -15.32 0.63 -28.82
C TYR A 143 -15.97 -0.25 -27.76
N LYS A 144 -15.32 -0.44 -26.61
CA LYS A 144 -15.88 -1.20 -25.49
C LYS A 144 -17.13 -0.55 -24.89
N HIS A 145 -17.18 0.78 -24.85
CA HIS A 145 -18.30 1.53 -24.25
C HIS A 145 -19.33 2.03 -25.29
N LEU A 146 -18.92 2.14 -26.55
CA LEU A 146 -19.70 2.67 -27.68
C LEU A 146 -19.47 1.79 -28.92
N PRO A 147 -20.06 0.57 -28.94
CA PRO A 147 -19.94 -0.30 -30.11
C PRO A 147 -20.51 0.38 -31.35
N SER A 148 -19.94 0.11 -32.53
CA SER A 148 -20.54 0.56 -33.77
C SER A 148 -21.92 -0.08 -33.89
N LYS A 149 -22.97 0.73 -34.14
CA LYS A 149 -24.25 0.20 -34.60
C LYS A 149 -23.95 -0.56 -35.89
N GLY A 150 -23.99 -1.89 -35.84
CA GLY A 150 -23.93 -2.71 -37.03
C GLY A 150 -25.20 -2.42 -37.81
N THR A 151 -25.04 -1.80 -38.98
CA THR A 151 -26.09 -1.82 -40.00
C THR A 151 -26.17 -3.26 -40.49
N ILE A 152 -27.27 -3.94 -40.15
CA ILE A 152 -27.73 -5.14 -40.87
C ILE A 152 -28.63 -4.64 -41.99
#